data_AF-A0A6A2XWH8-F1
#
_entry.id   AF-A0A6A2XWH8-F1
#
_cell.length_a   1.000
_cell.length_b   1.000
_cell.length_c   1.000
_cell.angle_alpha   90.00
_cell.angle_beta   90.00
_cell.angle_gamma   90.00
#
_symmetry.space_group_name_H-M   'P 1'
#
loop_
_entity.id
_entity.type
_entity.pdbx_description
1 polymer ?
#
loop_
_entity_poly.entity_id
_entity_poly.type
_entity_poly.pdbx_seq_one_letter_code
_entity_poly.pdbx_strand_id
1 'polypeptide(L)'
;MALIKHRWVLVLVIVIAFVLQIIFFSPISPEILQLPLPSSTVSVPPSNSQLQKVTNLGEGLLIGPVDVAVDEKGTLYTATRDGWIRKLHPKGLLKFTDDGVRVLASHVHGSEIRFADDVIEASDGSIYFSVASTKFELHNWHLDLLEAKPFGQLLKYDPSTEQTSILLDGLYFANGVALSKDEDFLIVCETMRKDEIFIKNLLGGPDNINLAPDGSFWIALLQLVPEETELVHTSRALKRVILNFPKLIELVVGGEKRKAKVINVAADCDMLKRFDDPNGTVITFVTSAVEFEDHLYLGSLNTNFVGNLPLK
;
A
#
# COMPACT_ATOMS: atom_id res chain seq x y z
N MET A 1 -47.60 29.03 18.42
CA MET A 1 -47.58 28.13 17.25
C MET A 1 -46.65 28.59 16.11
N ALA A 2 -46.47 29.90 15.87
CA ALA A 2 -45.55 30.41 14.82
C ALA A 2 -44.06 30.12 15.11
N LEU A 3 -43.62 30.25 16.37
CA LEU A 3 -42.21 30.01 16.76
C LEU A 3 -41.71 28.58 16.46
N ILE A 4 -42.60 27.59 16.47
CA ILE A 4 -42.25 26.17 16.20
C ILE A 4 -42.09 25.92 14.69
N LYS A 5 -42.86 26.61 13.83
CA LYS A 5 -42.75 26.48 12.37
C LYS A 5 -41.42 27.02 11.83
N HIS A 6 -40.90 28.11 12.40
CA HIS A 6 -39.62 28.69 11.98
C HIS A 6 -38.41 27.82 12.35
N ARG A 7 -38.51 27.00 13.42
CA ARG A 7 -37.41 26.10 13.83
C ARG A 7 -37.17 24.98 12.82
N TRP A 8 -38.22 24.41 12.25
CA TRP A 8 -38.10 23.35 11.23
C TRP A 8 -37.54 23.87 9.91
N VAL A 9 -37.93 25.09 9.50
CA VAL A 9 -37.38 25.74 8.30
C VAL A 9 -35.88 26.02 8.48
N LEU A 10 -35.47 26.54 9.64
CA LEU A 10 -34.06 26.78 9.92
C LEU A 10 -33.24 25.48 9.92
N VAL A 11 -33.75 24.42 10.56
CA VAL A 11 -33.11 23.10 10.54
C VAL A 11 -32.98 22.58 9.10
N LEU A 12 -34.03 22.70 8.30
CA LEU A 12 -34.02 22.27 6.90
C LEU A 12 -32.98 23.04 6.07
N VAL A 13 -32.89 24.37 6.24
CA VAL A 13 -31.88 25.20 5.56
C VAL A 13 -30.47 24.79 5.96
N ILE A 14 -30.22 24.55 7.25
CA ILE A 14 -28.90 24.08 7.73
C ILE A 14 -28.57 22.71 7.13
N VAL A 15 -29.52 21.78 7.09
CA VAL A 15 -29.33 20.45 6.49
C VAL A 15 -29.02 20.58 5.00
N ILE A 16 -29.77 21.39 4.26
CA ILE A 16 -29.52 21.61 2.83
C ILE A 16 -28.14 22.23 2.61
N ALA A 17 -27.79 23.28 3.36
CA ALA A 17 -26.48 23.92 3.26
C ALA A 17 -25.34 22.92 3.55
N PHE A 18 -25.51 22.07 4.57
CA PHE A 18 -24.54 21.02 4.90
C PHE A 18 -24.42 19.97 3.79
N VAL A 19 -25.53 19.52 3.20
CA VAL A 19 -25.51 18.58 2.06
C VAL A 19 -24.83 19.20 0.84
N LEU A 20 -25.14 20.47 0.53
CA LEU A 20 -24.49 21.19 -0.56
C LEU A 20 -22.99 21.34 -0.30
N GLN A 21 -22.57 21.64 0.94
CA GLN A 21 -21.16 21.70 1.33
C GLN A 21 -20.45 20.38 1.02
N ILE A 22 -21.02 19.24 1.44
CA ILE A 22 -20.45 17.91 1.21
C ILE A 22 -20.35 17.57 -0.28
N ILE A 23 -21.33 17.96 -1.10
CA ILE A 23 -21.35 17.63 -2.52
C ILE A 23 -20.38 18.51 -3.32
N PHE A 24 -20.41 19.82 -3.09
CA PHE A 24 -19.69 20.79 -3.93
C PHE A 24 -18.25 21.04 -3.49
N PHE A 25 -17.90 20.83 -2.22
CA PHE A 25 -16.55 21.07 -1.68
C PHE A 25 -15.81 19.78 -1.30
N SER A 26 -16.23 18.64 -1.86
CA SER A 26 -15.51 17.37 -1.69
C SER A 26 -14.17 17.39 -2.43
N PRO A 27 -13.04 17.06 -1.79
CA PRO A 27 -11.72 16.99 -2.44
C PRO A 27 -11.60 15.81 -3.43
N ILE A 28 -12.51 14.84 -3.31
CA ILE A 28 -12.57 13.64 -4.16
C ILE A 28 -13.80 13.66 -5.08
N SER A 29 -13.68 12.99 -6.22
CA SER A 29 -14.79 12.63 -7.11
C SER A 29 -14.96 11.11 -7.12
N PRO A 30 -15.59 10.53 -6.08
CA PRO A 30 -15.52 9.11 -5.80
C PRO A 30 -16.24 8.27 -6.84
N GLU A 31 -15.64 7.14 -7.17
CA GLU A 31 -16.26 6.06 -7.94
C GLU A 31 -16.66 4.89 -7.06
N ILE A 32 -17.51 4.04 -7.62
CA ILE A 32 -17.90 2.79 -6.98
C ILE A 32 -16.78 1.80 -7.26
N LEU A 33 -16.22 1.21 -6.22
CA LEU A 33 -15.25 0.13 -6.35
C LEU A 33 -16.02 -1.18 -6.18
N GLN A 34 -16.14 -1.95 -7.26
CA GLN A 34 -16.67 -3.30 -7.20
C GLN A 34 -15.54 -4.22 -6.76
N LEU A 35 -15.61 -4.70 -5.52
CA LEU A 35 -14.73 -5.75 -5.08
C LEU A 35 -15.23 -7.07 -5.69
N PRO A 36 -14.35 -7.86 -6.31
CA PRO A 36 -14.74 -9.11 -6.93
C PRO A 36 -15.24 -10.11 -5.88
N LEU A 37 -16.20 -10.93 -6.29
CA LEU A 37 -16.65 -12.06 -5.48
C LEU A 37 -15.52 -13.11 -5.42
N PRO A 38 -15.24 -13.72 -4.26
CA PRO A 38 -14.20 -14.74 -4.16
C PRO A 38 -14.51 -15.91 -5.13
N SER A 39 -13.65 -16.14 -6.12
CA SER A 39 -13.75 -17.28 -7.01
C SER A 39 -13.33 -18.55 -6.29
N SER A 40 -14.17 -19.59 -6.37
CA SER A 40 -13.98 -20.89 -5.71
C SER A 40 -12.89 -21.77 -6.33
N THR A 41 -12.07 -21.24 -7.24
CA THR A 41 -11.16 -22.05 -8.09
C THR A 41 -9.69 -22.02 -7.67
N VAL A 42 -9.27 -21.15 -6.75
CA VAL A 42 -7.87 -21.06 -6.30
C VAL A 42 -7.72 -21.73 -4.94
N SER A 43 -6.82 -22.71 -4.85
CA SER A 43 -6.46 -23.38 -3.59
C SER A 43 -5.60 -22.45 -2.74
N VAL A 44 -6.25 -21.54 -2.00
CA VAL A 44 -5.56 -20.68 -1.03
C VAL A 44 -5.27 -21.50 0.24
N PRO A 45 -4.02 -21.56 0.73
CA PRO A 45 -3.72 -22.20 2.00
C PRO A 45 -4.61 -21.65 3.13
N PRO A 46 -5.06 -22.52 4.07
CA PRO A 46 -5.93 -22.09 5.16
C PRO A 46 -5.24 -21.03 6.02
N SER A 47 -6.05 -20.17 6.63
CA SER A 47 -5.51 -19.18 7.57
C SER A 47 -4.83 -19.87 8.75
N ASN A 48 -3.75 -19.27 9.25
CA ASN A 48 -2.98 -19.81 10.38
C ASN A 48 -2.60 -18.72 11.38
N SER A 49 -1.62 -18.98 12.24
CA SER A 49 -1.12 -18.03 13.25
C SER A 49 0.41 -17.98 13.27
N GLN A 50 1.05 -18.23 12.13
CA GLN A 50 2.52 -18.29 12.06
C GLN A 50 3.16 -16.95 12.40
N LEU A 51 2.54 -15.82 12.05
CA LEU A 51 3.08 -14.49 12.38
C LEU A 51 3.04 -14.20 13.90
N GLN A 52 2.34 -15.00 14.71
CA GLN A 52 2.38 -14.88 16.17
C GLN A 52 3.68 -15.44 16.78
N LYS A 53 4.55 -16.05 15.97
CA LYS A 53 5.88 -16.52 16.37
C LYS A 53 6.99 -15.50 16.08
N VAL A 54 6.61 -14.33 15.57
CA VAL A 54 7.53 -13.24 15.26
C VAL A 54 8.26 -12.80 16.53
N THR A 55 9.57 -12.63 16.42
CA THR A 55 10.40 -11.99 17.44
C THR A 55 10.61 -10.52 17.08
N ASN A 56 10.56 -9.64 18.08
CA ASN A 56 10.65 -8.20 17.89
C ASN A 56 12.11 -7.74 17.85
N LEU A 57 12.56 -7.21 16.72
CA LEU A 57 13.89 -6.61 16.58
C LEU A 57 13.79 -5.08 16.73
N GLY A 58 14.60 -4.50 17.62
CA GLY A 58 14.65 -3.05 17.82
C GLY A 58 13.40 -2.46 18.48
N GLU A 59 12.69 -3.25 19.29
CA GLU A 59 11.46 -2.81 19.96
C GLU A 59 11.63 -1.53 20.78
N GLY A 60 10.72 -0.58 20.56
CA GLY A 60 10.72 0.73 21.23
C GLY A 60 11.71 1.73 20.64
N LEU A 61 12.56 1.32 19.70
CA LEU A 61 13.51 2.19 19.02
C LEU A 61 13.00 2.67 17.65
N LEU A 62 11.97 2.02 17.10
CA LEU A 62 11.42 2.32 15.78
C LEU A 62 10.01 2.92 15.90
N ILE A 63 9.58 3.68 14.90
CA ILE A 63 8.21 4.19 14.78
C ILE A 63 7.69 3.81 13.41
N GLY A 64 6.88 2.75 13.34
CA GLY A 64 6.26 2.26 12.10
C GLY A 64 7.27 1.95 10.99
N PRO A 65 8.15 0.96 11.15
CA PRO A 65 9.02 0.52 10.06
C PRO A 65 8.18 0.05 8.86
N VAL A 66 8.25 0.74 7.73
CA VAL A 66 7.36 0.54 6.56
C VAL A 66 7.93 -0.52 5.63
N ASP A 67 9.20 -0.37 5.29
CA ASP A 67 9.89 -1.25 4.37
C ASP A 67 11.12 -1.83 5.05
N VAL A 68 11.53 -3.01 4.62
CA VAL A 68 12.69 -3.71 5.16
C VAL A 68 13.58 -4.13 4.01
N ALA A 69 14.88 -3.91 4.13
CA ALA A 69 15.88 -4.41 3.22
C ALA A 69 17.01 -5.07 4.01
N VAL A 70 17.63 -6.09 3.43
CA VAL A 70 18.77 -6.80 4.02
C VAL A 70 19.91 -6.82 3.01
N ASP A 71 21.11 -6.43 3.42
CA ASP A 71 22.29 -6.53 2.56
C ASP A 71 22.93 -7.93 2.61
N GLU A 72 23.92 -8.17 1.76
CA GLU A 72 24.65 -9.44 1.66
C GLU A 72 25.33 -9.89 2.97
N LYS A 73 25.55 -8.98 3.91
CA LYS A 73 26.17 -9.26 5.22
C LYS A 73 25.13 -9.53 6.31
N GLY A 74 23.84 -9.50 5.97
CA GLY A 74 22.74 -9.61 6.92
C GLY A 74 22.47 -8.32 7.69
N THR A 75 22.99 -7.17 7.25
CA THR A 75 22.64 -5.89 7.87
C THR A 75 21.23 -5.51 7.46
N LEU A 76 20.38 -5.25 8.45
CA LEU A 76 18.99 -4.88 8.27
C LEU A 76 18.84 -3.35 8.17
N TYR A 77 18.09 -2.90 7.17
CA TYR A 77 17.71 -1.51 6.96
C TYR A 77 16.19 -1.41 6.93
N THR A 78 15.63 -0.34 7.48
CA THR A 78 14.18 -0.10 7.43
C THR A 78 13.86 1.38 7.37
N ALA A 79 12.90 1.74 6.53
CA ALA A 79 12.35 3.10 6.50
C ALA A 79 11.30 3.25 7.61
N THR A 80 11.38 4.30 8.41
CA THR A 80 10.47 4.56 9.55
C THR A 80 9.53 5.73 9.27
N ARG A 81 8.35 5.80 9.92
CA ARG A 81 7.34 6.85 9.70
C ARG A 81 7.81 8.26 10.03
N ASP A 82 8.78 8.40 10.93
CA ASP A 82 9.44 9.66 11.27
C ASP A 82 10.55 10.03 10.26
N GLY A 83 10.74 9.22 9.22
CA GLY A 83 11.54 9.56 8.05
C GLY A 83 12.98 9.08 8.11
N TRP A 84 13.32 8.11 8.96
CA TRP A 84 14.69 7.58 9.05
C TRP A 84 14.89 6.27 8.26
N ILE A 85 16.00 6.31 7.51
CA ILE A 85 16.65 5.39 6.55
C ILE A 85 16.01 5.24 5.16
N ARG A 86 16.70 5.91 4.21
CA ARG A 86 16.72 5.86 2.73
C ARG A 86 15.55 5.16 2.04
N LYS A 87 14.53 5.96 1.64
CA LYS A 87 13.58 5.64 0.57
C LYS A 87 13.11 6.93 -0.11
N LEU A 88 12.53 6.81 -1.30
CA LEU A 88 11.99 7.88 -2.16
C LEU A 88 11.37 9.04 -1.36
N HIS A 89 11.73 10.28 -1.70
CA HIS A 89 11.21 11.46 -1.02
C HIS A 89 9.87 11.86 -1.66
N PRO A 90 8.99 12.63 -0.98
CA PRO A 90 7.80 13.26 -1.59
C PRO A 90 8.04 14.10 -2.86
N LYS A 91 9.29 14.22 -3.32
CA LYS A 91 9.72 14.97 -4.51
C LYS A 91 10.21 14.05 -5.64
N GLY A 92 9.99 12.73 -5.54
CA GLY A 92 10.31 11.74 -6.57
C GLY A 92 11.51 10.83 -6.25
N LEU A 93 12.18 10.34 -7.30
CA LEU A 93 13.30 9.39 -7.22
C LEU A 93 14.59 10.06 -6.78
N LEU A 94 15.17 9.57 -5.69
CA LEU A 94 16.44 10.04 -5.15
C LEU A 94 17.51 8.95 -5.21
N LYS A 95 18.74 9.33 -5.53
CA LYS A 95 19.94 8.50 -5.39
C LYS A 95 20.81 9.06 -4.29
N PHE A 96 21.30 8.17 -3.43
CA PHE A 96 22.24 8.52 -2.38
C PHE A 96 23.64 8.00 -2.73
N THR A 97 24.64 8.87 -2.67
CA THR A 97 26.06 8.56 -2.87
C THR A 97 26.85 9.00 -1.64
N ASP A 98 28.15 8.66 -1.59
CA ASP A 98 29.04 9.14 -0.52
C ASP A 98 29.16 10.68 -0.53
N ASP A 99 28.96 11.31 -1.68
CA ASP A 99 29.01 12.76 -1.89
C ASP A 99 27.69 13.48 -1.56
N GLY A 100 26.62 12.75 -1.22
CA GLY A 100 25.33 13.32 -0.82
C GLY A 100 24.12 12.73 -1.54
N VAL A 101 23.06 13.54 -1.68
CA VAL A 101 21.76 13.12 -2.24
C VAL A 101 21.50 13.83 -3.56
N ARG A 102 21.21 13.07 -4.61
CA ARG A 102 20.84 13.58 -5.94
C ARG A 102 19.39 13.21 -6.26
N VAL A 103 18.61 14.17 -6.77
CA VAL A 103 17.29 13.91 -7.35
C VAL A 103 17.52 13.36 -8.77
N LEU A 104 17.02 12.16 -9.05
CA LEU A 104 17.06 11.53 -10.37
C LEU A 104 15.82 11.88 -11.21
N ALA A 105 14.64 11.87 -10.58
CA ALA A 105 13.38 12.21 -11.24
C ALA A 105 12.44 12.89 -10.25
N SER A 106 11.90 14.05 -10.61
CA SER A 106 10.82 14.73 -9.87
C SER A 106 9.57 14.96 -10.71
N HIS A 107 9.70 14.80 -12.03
CA HIS A 107 8.64 15.02 -13.00
C HIS A 107 8.73 13.97 -14.10
N VAL A 108 7.59 13.64 -14.68
CA VAL A 108 7.48 12.84 -15.91
C VAL A 108 6.48 13.53 -16.84
N HIS A 109 6.87 13.74 -18.10
CA HIS A 109 6.07 14.48 -19.10
C HIS A 109 5.52 15.83 -18.59
N GLY A 110 6.30 16.55 -17.77
CA GLY A 110 5.92 17.85 -17.19
C GLY A 110 5.00 17.79 -15.97
N SER A 111 4.54 16.60 -15.56
CA SER A 111 3.75 16.40 -14.33
C SER A 111 4.65 16.02 -13.17
N GLU A 112 4.36 16.55 -11.99
CA GLU A 112 5.10 16.25 -10.75
C GLU A 112 4.81 14.82 -10.27
N ILE A 113 5.87 14.14 -9.80
CA ILE A 113 5.77 12.83 -9.14
C ILE A 113 5.44 13.08 -7.67
N ARG A 114 4.18 12.90 -7.29
CA ARG A 114 3.66 13.27 -5.95
C ARG A 114 3.84 12.20 -4.88
N PHE A 115 3.73 10.93 -5.28
CA PHE A 115 3.71 9.82 -4.33
C PHE A 115 4.42 8.61 -4.93
N ALA A 116 5.75 8.72 -5.07
CA ALA A 116 6.59 7.58 -5.40
C ALA A 116 6.64 6.63 -4.19
N ASP A 117 6.31 5.36 -4.40
CA ASP A 117 6.01 4.42 -3.31
C ASP A 117 7.10 3.36 -3.14
N ASP A 118 7.38 2.61 -4.20
CA ASP A 118 8.39 1.55 -4.20
C ASP A 118 9.33 1.62 -5.42
N VAL A 119 10.52 1.02 -5.31
CA VAL A 119 11.58 1.10 -6.34
C VAL A 119 12.45 -0.15 -6.37
N ILE A 120 12.83 -0.56 -7.57
CA ILE A 120 13.79 -1.64 -7.84
C ILE A 120 14.77 -1.22 -8.95
N GLU A 121 16.05 -1.54 -8.77
CA GLU A 121 17.09 -1.36 -9.79
C GLU A 121 17.35 -2.70 -10.49
N ALA A 122 17.37 -2.68 -11.83
CA ALA A 122 17.70 -3.83 -12.67
C ALA A 122 19.21 -3.96 -12.86
N SER A 123 19.64 -5.13 -13.34
CA SER A 123 21.05 -5.45 -13.60
C SER A 123 21.72 -4.54 -14.64
N ASP A 124 20.93 -3.95 -15.55
CA ASP A 124 21.40 -2.96 -16.53
C ASP A 124 21.50 -1.52 -15.95
N GLY A 125 21.16 -1.33 -14.67
CA GLY A 125 21.12 -0.05 -13.98
C GLY A 125 19.82 0.75 -14.19
N SER A 126 18.89 0.25 -15.00
CA SER A 126 17.56 0.84 -15.11
C SER A 126 16.85 0.81 -13.77
N ILE A 127 16.11 1.87 -13.44
CA ILE A 127 15.37 1.94 -12.18
C ILE A 127 13.88 1.94 -12.48
N TYR A 128 13.14 0.98 -11.93
CA TYR A 128 11.70 0.86 -12.04
C TYR A 128 11.08 1.28 -10.72
N PHE A 129 10.05 2.13 -10.75
CA PHE A 129 9.42 2.61 -9.52
C PHE A 129 7.95 2.91 -9.72
N SER A 130 7.16 2.67 -8.68
CA SER A 130 5.74 2.95 -8.67
C SER A 130 5.47 4.38 -8.20
N VAL A 131 4.37 4.93 -8.72
CA VAL A 131 3.74 6.13 -8.20
C VAL A 131 2.35 5.72 -7.74
N ALA A 132 2.11 5.65 -6.42
CA ALA A 132 0.84 5.21 -5.86
C ALA A 132 -0.32 6.07 -6.37
N SER A 133 -0.11 7.39 -6.40
CA SER A 133 -1.09 8.28 -6.99
C SER A 133 -0.46 9.55 -7.57
N THR A 134 -0.96 9.96 -8.73
CA THR A 134 -0.67 11.24 -9.38
C THR A 134 -1.48 12.40 -8.81
N LYS A 135 -2.46 12.14 -7.94
CA LYS A 135 -3.39 13.17 -7.41
C LYS A 135 -3.10 13.52 -5.96
N PHE A 136 -3.02 12.53 -5.09
CA PHE A 136 -2.78 12.65 -3.65
C PHE A 136 -1.35 12.26 -3.27
N GLU A 137 -0.85 12.93 -2.24
CA GLU A 137 0.43 12.62 -1.57
C GLU A 137 0.22 11.60 -0.43
N LEU A 138 1.32 11.05 0.08
CA LEU A 138 1.34 10.08 1.18
C LEU A 138 0.44 10.47 2.37
N HIS A 139 0.48 11.70 2.85
CA HIS A 139 -0.33 12.11 4.02
C HIS A 139 -1.86 12.07 3.76
N ASN A 140 -2.27 12.09 2.49
CA ASN A 140 -3.65 12.04 2.03
C ASN A 140 -3.99 10.71 1.34
N TRP A 141 -3.19 9.66 1.53
CA TRP A 141 -3.37 8.36 0.87
C TRP A 141 -4.80 7.81 0.99
N HIS A 142 -5.45 8.01 2.14
CA HIS A 142 -6.83 7.57 2.41
C HIS A 142 -7.87 8.23 1.49
N LEU A 143 -7.57 9.41 0.94
CA LEU A 143 -8.42 10.06 -0.06
C LEU A 143 -8.42 9.29 -1.39
N ASP A 144 -7.28 8.69 -1.76
CA ASP A 144 -7.16 7.88 -2.97
C ASP A 144 -8.00 6.60 -2.84
N LEU A 145 -7.89 5.90 -1.69
CA LEU A 145 -8.72 4.74 -1.35
C LEU A 145 -10.22 5.04 -1.42
N LEU A 146 -10.63 6.21 -0.90
CA LEU A 146 -12.03 6.63 -0.93
C LEU A 146 -12.46 7.10 -2.32
N GLU A 147 -11.59 7.75 -3.10
CA GLU A 147 -11.91 8.15 -4.46
C GLU A 147 -12.04 6.93 -5.39
N ALA A 148 -11.23 5.90 -5.15
CA ALA A 148 -11.20 4.64 -5.88
C ALA A 148 -11.10 4.82 -7.38
N LYS A 149 -10.06 5.53 -7.80
CA LYS A 149 -9.73 5.78 -9.20
C LYS A 149 -8.31 5.35 -9.53
N PRO A 150 -8.04 4.99 -10.78
CA PRO A 150 -6.73 4.55 -11.21
C PRO A 150 -5.77 5.73 -11.41
N PHE A 151 -5.23 6.30 -10.34
CA PHE A 151 -4.27 7.41 -10.41
C PHE A 151 -2.80 6.99 -10.37
N GLY A 152 -2.54 5.69 -10.21
CA GLY A 152 -1.21 5.14 -10.06
C GLY A 152 -0.49 4.90 -11.38
N GLN A 153 0.83 4.85 -11.33
CA GLN A 153 1.70 4.66 -12.48
C GLN A 153 2.88 3.75 -12.14
N LEU A 154 3.43 3.09 -13.16
CA LEU A 154 4.73 2.44 -13.12
C LEU A 154 5.67 3.17 -14.06
N LEU A 155 6.78 3.66 -13.52
CA LEU A 155 7.76 4.46 -14.24
C LEU A 155 9.09 3.72 -14.38
N LYS A 156 9.84 4.07 -15.41
CA LYS A 156 11.23 3.65 -15.62
C LYS A 156 12.13 4.87 -15.74
N TYR A 157 13.21 4.91 -14.99
CA TYR A 157 14.32 5.82 -15.16
C TYR A 157 15.49 5.09 -15.83
N ASP A 158 15.98 5.65 -16.93
CA ASP A 158 17.15 5.16 -17.65
C ASP A 158 18.37 6.03 -17.31
N PRO A 159 19.38 5.49 -16.60
CA PRO A 159 20.56 6.28 -16.21
C PRO A 159 21.44 6.68 -17.39
N SER A 160 21.35 6.00 -18.54
CA SER A 160 22.17 6.31 -19.72
C SER A 160 21.68 7.57 -20.46
N THR A 161 20.37 7.80 -20.42
CA THR A 161 19.72 8.97 -21.05
C THR A 161 19.27 10.02 -20.03
N GLU A 162 19.34 9.69 -18.73
CA GLU A 162 18.77 10.45 -17.62
C GLU A 162 17.28 10.80 -17.83
N GLN A 163 16.54 9.94 -18.55
CA GLN A 163 15.11 10.13 -18.84
C GLN A 163 14.24 9.24 -17.99
N THR A 164 13.04 9.75 -17.67
CA THR A 164 11.96 8.97 -17.04
C THR A 164 10.82 8.78 -18.03
N SER A 165 10.34 7.55 -18.18
CA SER A 165 9.19 7.21 -19.01
C SER A 165 8.10 6.50 -18.19
N ILE A 166 6.86 6.62 -18.64
CA ILE A 166 5.72 5.90 -18.08
C ILE A 166 5.62 4.55 -18.80
N LEU A 167 5.73 3.46 -18.05
CA LEU A 167 5.55 2.09 -18.57
C LEU A 167 4.09 1.65 -18.51
N LEU A 168 3.44 1.90 -17.36
CA LEU A 168 2.01 1.68 -17.16
C LEU A 168 1.40 2.92 -16.51
N ASP A 169 0.19 3.25 -16.95
CA ASP A 169 -0.62 4.34 -16.43
C ASP A 169 -2.01 3.82 -16.10
N GLY A 170 -2.70 4.45 -15.15
CA GLY A 170 -4.03 4.04 -14.75
C GLY A 170 -4.05 2.78 -13.88
N LEU A 171 -3.11 2.66 -12.94
CA LEU A 171 -3.10 1.64 -11.89
C LEU A 171 -3.90 2.11 -10.66
N TYR A 172 -4.57 1.22 -9.96
CA TYR A 172 -5.27 1.51 -8.72
C TYR A 172 -4.35 1.38 -7.51
N PHE A 173 -3.77 2.50 -7.10
CA PHE A 173 -2.81 2.59 -6.00
C PHE A 173 -1.59 1.68 -6.25
N ALA A 174 -0.70 2.12 -7.15
CA ALA A 174 0.50 1.36 -7.53
C ALA A 174 1.51 1.35 -6.38
N ASN A 175 1.79 0.16 -5.86
CA ASN A 175 2.52 -0.03 -4.62
C ASN A 175 3.83 -0.79 -4.87
N GLY A 176 4.02 -1.98 -4.29
CA GLY A 176 5.24 -2.77 -4.45
C GLY A 176 5.64 -3.06 -5.90
N VAL A 177 6.94 -3.02 -6.18
CA VAL A 177 7.51 -3.40 -7.49
C VAL A 177 8.64 -4.42 -7.32
N ALA A 178 8.63 -5.48 -8.13
CA ALA A 178 9.69 -6.51 -8.07
C ALA A 178 10.01 -7.07 -9.44
N LEU A 179 11.30 -7.23 -9.72
CA LEU A 179 11.80 -7.97 -10.89
C LEU A 179 11.82 -9.46 -10.59
N SER A 180 11.55 -10.27 -11.61
CA SER A 180 11.84 -11.70 -11.57
C SER A 180 13.35 -11.95 -11.45
N LYS A 181 13.73 -13.12 -10.94
CA LYS A 181 15.14 -13.51 -10.75
C LYS A 181 16.02 -13.33 -11.99
N ASP A 182 15.48 -13.66 -13.16
CA ASP A 182 16.18 -13.55 -14.44
C ASP A 182 15.85 -12.25 -15.18
N GLU A 183 15.13 -11.32 -14.54
CA GLU A 183 14.67 -10.02 -15.09
C GLU A 183 13.82 -10.10 -16.37
N ASP A 184 13.23 -11.27 -16.65
CA ASP A 184 12.34 -11.50 -17.79
C ASP A 184 10.98 -10.78 -17.66
N PHE A 185 10.55 -10.52 -16.42
CA PHE A 185 9.33 -9.76 -16.14
C PHE A 185 9.44 -8.93 -14.86
N LEU A 186 8.52 -7.97 -14.75
CA LEU A 186 8.36 -7.06 -13.62
C LEU A 186 6.92 -7.17 -13.11
N ILE A 187 6.76 -7.22 -11.79
CA ILE A 187 5.47 -7.19 -11.10
C ILE A 187 5.29 -5.81 -10.48
N VAL A 188 4.08 -5.25 -10.58
CA VAL A 188 3.61 -4.10 -9.80
C VAL A 188 2.35 -4.50 -9.05
N CYS A 189 2.27 -4.13 -7.77
CA CYS A 189 1.09 -4.39 -6.94
C CYS A 189 0.08 -3.25 -7.06
N GLU A 190 -1.20 -3.56 -7.31
CA GLU A 190 -2.32 -2.61 -7.25
C GLU A 190 -3.11 -2.84 -5.96
N THR A 191 -2.89 -2.04 -4.92
CA THR A 191 -3.44 -2.32 -3.58
C THR A 191 -4.98 -2.39 -3.57
N MET A 192 -5.66 -1.68 -4.48
CA MET A 192 -7.13 -1.70 -4.52
C MET A 192 -7.72 -2.75 -5.48
N ARG A 193 -6.90 -3.48 -6.25
CA ARG A 193 -7.34 -4.56 -7.14
C ARG A 193 -6.88 -5.92 -6.61
N LYS A 194 -7.83 -6.85 -6.49
CA LYS A 194 -7.60 -8.20 -5.92
C LYS A 194 -7.57 -9.30 -6.98
N ASP A 195 -7.90 -8.95 -8.22
CA ASP A 195 -8.07 -9.87 -9.35
C ASP A 195 -7.28 -9.37 -10.55
N GLU A 196 -5.99 -9.71 -10.55
CA GLU A 196 -5.09 -9.38 -11.65
C GLU A 196 -4.50 -10.64 -12.27
N ILE A 197 -3.81 -10.46 -13.39
CA ILE A 197 -3.28 -11.53 -14.26
C ILE A 197 -2.33 -12.46 -13.50
N PHE A 198 -1.56 -11.90 -12.56
CA PHE A 198 -0.57 -12.66 -11.79
C PHE A 198 -1.25 -13.47 -10.68
N ILE A 199 -1.89 -12.86 -9.68
CA ILE A 199 -2.60 -13.61 -8.62
C ILE A 199 -4.08 -13.23 -8.60
N LYS A 200 -4.93 -14.24 -8.78
CA LYS A 200 -6.38 -14.10 -8.70
C LYS A 200 -6.87 -14.32 -7.27
N ASN A 201 -7.89 -13.58 -6.84
CA ASN A 201 -8.56 -13.73 -5.54
C ASN A 201 -7.65 -13.48 -4.33
N LEU A 202 -6.81 -12.43 -4.39
CA LEU A 202 -6.04 -12.04 -3.23
C LEU A 202 -6.96 -11.69 -2.05
N LEU A 203 -6.69 -12.28 -0.88
CA LEU A 203 -7.45 -12.08 0.35
C LEU A 203 -7.05 -10.79 1.07
N GLY A 204 -6.89 -9.70 0.33
CA GLY A 204 -6.33 -8.43 0.77
C GLY A 204 -5.81 -7.63 -0.43
N GLY A 205 -5.54 -6.34 -0.22
CA GLY A 205 -4.83 -5.52 -1.19
C GLY A 205 -3.33 -5.80 -1.12
N PRO A 206 -2.64 -6.10 -2.23
CA PRO A 206 -1.20 -6.29 -2.20
C PRO A 206 -0.46 -4.98 -1.92
N ASP A 207 0.58 -5.06 -1.10
CA ASP A 207 1.47 -3.94 -0.74
C ASP A 207 2.88 -4.20 -1.32
N ASN A 208 3.96 -4.07 -0.54
CA ASN A 208 5.30 -4.38 -1.04
C ASN A 208 5.42 -5.86 -1.41
N ILE A 209 6.18 -6.08 -2.49
CA ILE A 209 6.55 -7.40 -3.02
C ILE A 209 8.07 -7.51 -3.08
N ASN A 210 8.63 -8.63 -2.65
CA ASN A 210 10.07 -8.86 -2.67
C ASN A 210 10.39 -10.26 -3.21
N LEU A 211 11.44 -10.34 -4.05
CA LEU A 211 11.96 -11.59 -4.57
C LEU A 211 12.62 -12.40 -3.43
N ALA A 212 12.28 -13.68 -3.33
CA ALA A 212 12.91 -14.63 -2.43
C ALA A 212 14.11 -15.32 -3.11
N PRO A 213 15.06 -15.88 -2.35
CA PRO A 213 16.26 -16.54 -2.91
C PRO A 213 15.97 -17.67 -3.91
N ASP A 214 14.85 -18.38 -3.71
CA ASP A 214 14.39 -19.48 -4.57
C ASP A 214 13.69 -19.01 -5.86
N GLY A 215 13.50 -17.71 -6.05
CA GLY A 215 12.80 -17.13 -7.20
C GLY A 215 11.29 -16.94 -7.03
N SER A 216 10.73 -17.32 -5.87
CA SER A 216 9.37 -16.95 -5.48
C SER A 216 9.30 -15.50 -4.98
N PHE A 217 8.11 -15.03 -4.63
CA PHE A 217 7.88 -13.66 -4.17
C PHE A 217 7.14 -13.64 -2.84
N TRP A 218 7.61 -12.84 -1.89
CA TRP A 218 6.88 -12.51 -0.68
C TRP A 218 6.07 -11.23 -0.90
N ILE A 219 4.78 -11.28 -0.57
CA ILE A 219 3.85 -10.16 -0.76
C ILE A 219 3.12 -9.90 0.55
N ALA A 220 3.20 -8.68 1.05
CA ALA A 220 2.38 -8.22 2.16
C ALA A 220 0.95 -7.94 1.69
N LEU A 221 -0.05 -8.34 2.48
CA LEU A 221 -1.46 -8.14 2.15
C LEU A 221 -2.16 -7.25 3.19
N LEU A 222 -2.60 -6.08 2.74
CA LEU A 222 -3.36 -5.13 3.53
C LEU A 222 -4.84 -5.48 3.57
N GLN A 223 -5.44 -5.33 4.74
CA GLN A 223 -6.89 -5.29 4.89
C GLN A 223 -7.35 -3.83 4.89
N LEU A 224 -7.38 -3.21 3.69
CA LEU A 224 -7.73 -1.79 3.50
C LEU A 224 -9.15 -1.44 3.94
N VAL A 225 -10.06 -2.42 3.90
CA VAL A 225 -11.47 -2.22 4.24
C VAL A 225 -11.88 -3.37 5.16
N PRO A 226 -12.25 -3.09 6.42
CA PRO A 226 -12.94 -4.08 7.24
C PRO A 226 -14.15 -4.62 6.47
N GLU A 227 -14.40 -5.93 6.54
CA GLU A 227 -15.56 -6.57 5.92
C GLU A 227 -16.86 -5.87 6.34
N GLU A 228 -16.92 -5.35 7.57
CA GLU A 228 -18.06 -4.64 8.14
C GLU A 228 -18.33 -3.28 7.46
N THR A 229 -17.36 -2.74 6.71
CA THR A 229 -17.42 -1.41 6.08
C THR A 229 -17.36 -1.46 4.55
N GLU A 230 -17.44 -2.66 3.96
CA GLU A 230 -17.36 -2.86 2.51
C GLU A 230 -18.41 -2.05 1.73
N LEU A 231 -19.60 -1.85 2.33
CA LEU A 231 -20.69 -1.04 1.76
C LEU A 231 -20.28 0.40 1.46
N VAL A 232 -19.23 0.94 2.09
CA VAL A 232 -18.71 2.27 1.76
C VAL A 232 -18.30 2.36 0.29
N HIS A 233 -17.75 1.28 -0.25
CA HIS A 233 -17.26 1.25 -1.62
C HIS A 233 -18.36 1.21 -2.68
N THR A 234 -19.61 0.95 -2.28
CA THR A 234 -20.79 0.91 -3.17
C THR A 234 -21.51 2.26 -3.28
N SER A 235 -21.15 3.27 -2.47
CA SER A 235 -21.85 4.57 -2.44
C SER A 235 -20.91 5.77 -2.53
N ARG A 236 -21.00 6.48 -3.66
CA ARG A 236 -20.29 7.75 -3.88
C ARG A 236 -20.67 8.81 -2.84
N ALA A 237 -21.94 8.88 -2.45
CA ALA A 237 -22.41 9.84 -1.46
C ALA A 237 -21.86 9.52 -0.06
N LEU A 238 -21.83 8.23 0.32
CA LEU A 238 -21.33 7.81 1.63
C LEU A 238 -19.84 8.13 1.78
N LYS A 239 -19.03 7.90 0.75
CA LYS A 239 -17.61 8.30 0.72
C LYS A 239 -17.41 9.78 1.00
N ARG A 240 -18.24 10.66 0.39
CA ARG A 240 -18.19 12.11 0.67
C ARG A 240 -18.59 12.44 2.10
N VAL A 241 -19.59 11.74 2.66
CA VAL A 241 -19.97 11.92 4.06
C VAL A 241 -18.82 11.52 4.99
N ILE A 242 -18.24 10.33 4.80
CA ILE A 242 -17.15 9.80 5.64
C ILE A 242 -15.98 10.77 5.75
N LEU A 243 -15.59 11.39 4.63
CA LEU A 243 -14.49 12.36 4.60
C LEU A 243 -14.66 13.57 5.52
N ASN A 244 -15.90 13.93 5.85
CA ASN A 244 -16.18 15.08 6.69
C ASN A 244 -16.13 14.74 8.19
N PHE A 245 -15.91 13.47 8.54
CA PHE A 245 -15.90 13.00 9.93
C PHE A 245 -14.66 12.12 10.19
N PRO A 246 -13.61 12.65 10.85
CA PRO A 246 -12.38 11.90 11.10
C PRO A 246 -12.58 10.53 11.77
N LYS A 247 -13.55 10.41 12.68
CA LYS A 247 -13.90 9.12 13.31
C LYS A 247 -14.46 8.10 12.32
N LEU A 248 -15.17 8.54 11.28
CA LEU A 248 -15.66 7.65 10.23
C LEU A 248 -14.52 7.23 9.30
N ILE A 249 -13.57 8.14 9.01
CA ILE A 249 -12.35 7.77 8.28
C ILE A 249 -11.59 6.69 9.07
N GLU A 250 -11.38 6.89 10.37
CA GLU A 250 -10.73 5.90 11.24
C GLU A 250 -11.49 4.56 11.28
N LEU A 251 -12.82 4.58 11.25
CA LEU A 251 -13.61 3.35 11.23
C LEU A 251 -13.45 2.57 9.91
N VAL A 252 -13.42 3.27 8.78
CA VAL A 252 -13.39 2.68 7.44
C VAL A 252 -11.97 2.29 7.03
N VAL A 253 -11.00 3.12 7.36
CA VAL A 253 -9.61 2.98 6.93
C VAL A 253 -8.73 2.44 8.06
N GLY A 254 -9.11 2.61 9.34
CA GLY A 254 -8.33 2.14 10.48
C GLY A 254 -8.54 0.68 10.89
N GLY A 255 -9.27 -0.11 10.07
CA GLY A 255 -9.40 -1.57 10.23
C GLY A 255 -8.08 -2.33 10.24
N GLU A 256 -7.05 -1.70 9.67
CA GLU A 256 -5.66 -2.10 9.55
C GLU A 256 -5.02 -2.64 10.84
N LYS A 257 -5.48 -2.17 12.01
CA LYS A 257 -4.87 -2.47 13.32
C LYS A 257 -5.14 -3.87 13.86
N ARG A 258 -5.84 -4.75 13.14
CA ARG A 258 -6.34 -6.00 13.75
C ARG A 258 -5.76 -7.27 13.19
N LYS A 259 -5.10 -7.24 12.03
CA LYS A 259 -4.57 -8.43 11.38
C LYS A 259 -3.27 -8.15 10.66
N ALA A 260 -2.46 -9.17 10.49
CA ALA A 260 -1.33 -9.17 9.57
C ALA A 260 -1.42 -10.39 8.66
N LYS A 261 -1.00 -10.24 7.41
CA LYS A 261 -0.94 -11.33 6.44
C LYS A 261 0.19 -11.12 5.46
N VAL A 262 0.91 -12.20 5.19
CA VAL A 262 1.96 -12.28 4.19
C VAL A 262 1.77 -13.56 3.40
N ILE A 263 1.96 -13.52 2.09
CA ILE A 263 1.91 -14.71 1.23
C ILE A 263 3.23 -14.87 0.48
N ASN A 264 3.54 -16.12 0.14
CA ASN A 264 4.63 -16.48 -0.77
C ASN A 264 4.04 -17.09 -2.03
N VAL A 265 4.45 -16.59 -3.19
CA VAL A 265 3.90 -16.98 -4.48
C VAL A 265 5.02 -17.32 -5.45
N ALA A 266 4.91 -18.43 -6.15
CA ALA A 266 5.83 -18.83 -7.18
C ALA A 266 5.73 -17.93 -8.44
N ALA A 267 6.75 -17.94 -9.28
CA ALA A 267 6.75 -17.18 -10.54
C ALA A 267 5.65 -17.61 -11.52
N ASP A 268 5.15 -18.85 -11.41
CA ASP A 268 4.00 -19.37 -12.16
C ASP A 268 2.64 -19.07 -11.50
N CYS A 269 2.64 -18.17 -10.51
CA CYS A 269 1.47 -17.64 -9.81
C CYS A 269 0.83 -18.55 -8.75
N ASP A 270 1.44 -19.69 -8.44
CA ASP A 270 0.93 -20.58 -7.39
C ASP A 270 1.26 -20.05 -5.99
N MET A 271 0.24 -20.01 -5.12
CA MET A 271 0.42 -19.61 -3.72
C MET A 271 1.03 -20.77 -2.92
N LEU A 272 2.30 -20.63 -2.55
CA LEU A 272 3.08 -21.66 -1.86
C LEU A 272 2.88 -21.62 -0.34
N LYS A 273 2.93 -20.41 0.24
CA LYS A 273 2.81 -20.20 1.68
C LYS A 273 1.88 -19.03 1.97
N ARG A 274 1.25 -19.08 3.13
CA ARG A 274 0.49 -17.99 3.72
C ARG A 274 0.84 -17.95 5.19
N PHE A 275 1.12 -16.77 5.73
CA PHE A 275 1.30 -16.54 7.16
C PHE A 275 0.36 -15.45 7.62
N ASP A 276 -0.38 -15.70 8.71
CA ASP A 276 -1.28 -14.71 9.31
C ASP A 276 -0.96 -14.46 10.79
N ASP A 277 -1.31 -13.27 11.26
CA ASP A 277 -1.74 -13.02 12.65
C ASP A 277 -3.20 -12.54 12.59
N PRO A 278 -4.18 -13.46 12.72
CA PRO A 278 -5.58 -13.17 12.44
C PRO A 278 -6.25 -12.29 13.49
N ASN A 279 -5.60 -12.10 14.64
CA ASN A 279 -6.07 -11.29 15.76
C ASN A 279 -5.15 -10.10 16.06
N GLY A 280 -4.02 -9.99 15.34
CA GLY A 280 -3.08 -8.89 15.53
C GLY A 280 -2.42 -8.90 16.90
N THR A 281 -2.23 -10.09 17.48
CA THR A 281 -1.72 -10.24 18.85
C THR A 281 -0.25 -9.89 19.00
N VAL A 282 0.53 -10.08 17.95
CA VAL A 282 1.98 -9.82 17.90
C VAL A 282 2.27 -8.73 16.89
N ILE A 283 1.81 -8.90 15.65
CA ILE A 283 2.06 -7.95 14.56
C ILE A 283 0.77 -7.66 13.80
N THR A 284 0.60 -6.42 13.40
CA THR A 284 -0.55 -5.94 12.61
C THR A 284 -0.06 -5.14 11.43
N PHE A 285 -0.84 -5.06 10.37
CA PHE A 285 -0.58 -4.15 9.25
C PHE A 285 0.86 -4.26 8.71
N VAL A 286 1.23 -5.49 8.36
CA VAL A 286 2.51 -5.78 7.70
C VAL A 286 2.45 -5.20 6.30
N THR A 287 3.48 -4.43 5.96
CA THR A 287 3.59 -3.68 4.70
C THR A 287 4.72 -4.20 3.82
N SER A 288 5.68 -4.93 4.40
CA SER A 288 6.79 -5.55 3.68
C SER A 288 7.21 -6.87 4.31
N ALA A 289 7.76 -7.75 3.49
CA ALA A 289 8.32 -9.02 3.91
C ALA A 289 9.54 -9.35 3.04
N VAL A 290 10.70 -9.59 3.66
CA VAL A 290 11.96 -9.92 2.97
C VAL A 290 12.58 -11.17 3.57
N GLU A 291 12.91 -12.14 2.71
CA GLU A 291 13.58 -13.37 3.13
C GLU A 291 15.10 -13.22 3.05
N PHE A 292 15.78 -13.55 4.14
CA PHE A 292 17.24 -13.63 4.19
C PHE A 292 17.67 -14.70 5.20
N GLU A 293 18.58 -15.59 4.80
CA GLU A 293 19.12 -16.68 5.65
C GLU A 293 18.07 -17.44 6.46
N ASP A 294 17.05 -18.00 5.78
CA ASP A 294 15.94 -18.74 6.40
C ASP A 294 15.09 -17.95 7.41
N HIS A 295 15.17 -16.62 7.39
CA HIS A 295 14.34 -15.72 8.18
C HIS A 295 13.52 -14.83 7.28
N LEU A 296 12.30 -14.53 7.71
CA LEU A 296 11.42 -13.56 7.09
C LEU A 296 11.33 -12.32 7.97
N TYR A 297 11.86 -11.21 7.46
CA TYR A 297 11.85 -9.91 8.13
C TYR A 297 10.64 -9.10 7.67
N LEU A 298 9.89 -8.53 8.62
CA LEU A 298 8.58 -7.94 8.40
C LEU A 298 8.56 -6.47 8.83
N GLY A 299 8.26 -5.57 7.89
CA GLY A 299 7.92 -4.18 8.19
C GLY A 299 6.44 -4.05 8.53
N SER A 300 6.13 -3.17 9.48
CA SER A 300 4.76 -2.78 9.82
C SER A 300 4.67 -1.31 10.25
N LEU A 301 3.74 -0.58 9.63
CA LEU A 301 3.42 0.82 9.96
C LEU A 301 2.79 1.00 11.36
N ASN A 302 2.35 -0.08 12.00
CA ASN A 302 1.64 -0.08 13.29
C ASN A 302 2.47 -0.61 14.46
N THR A 303 3.74 -0.93 14.24
CA THR A 303 4.63 -1.44 15.29
C THR A 303 5.79 -0.47 15.57
N ASN A 304 6.53 -0.77 16.63
CA ASN A 304 7.75 -0.07 17.02
C ASN A 304 8.98 -1.01 16.96
N PHE A 305 8.91 -2.06 16.12
CA PHE A 305 9.93 -3.08 15.93
C PHE A 305 9.88 -3.62 14.48
N VAL A 306 10.97 -4.22 13.99
CA VAL A 306 10.92 -5.09 12.79
C VAL A 306 10.64 -6.51 13.24
N GLY A 307 9.67 -7.17 12.60
CA GLY A 307 9.36 -8.57 12.90
C GLY A 307 10.40 -9.51 12.30
N ASN A 308 10.83 -10.51 13.06
CA ASN A 308 11.67 -11.61 12.56
C ASN A 308 10.97 -12.95 12.76
N LEU A 309 10.72 -13.68 11.68
CA LEU A 309 10.12 -15.01 11.70
C LEU A 309 11.08 -16.05 11.09
N PRO A 310 11.56 -17.03 11.88
CA PRO A 310 12.27 -18.19 11.32
C PRO A 310 11.36 -19.01 10.38
N LEU A 311 11.89 -19.38 9.22
CA LEU A 311 11.19 -20.21 8.22
C LEU A 311 11.45 -21.72 8.43
N LYS A 312 12.30 -22.09 9.40
CA LYS A 312 12.66 -23.45 9.79
C LYS A 312 12.34 -23.72 11.26
#